data_AF-A0A7C8ZGF1-F1
#
_entry.id   AF-A0A7C8ZGF1-F1
#
_cell.length_a   1.000
_cell.length_b   1.000
_cell.length_c   1.000
_cell.angle_alpha   90.00
_cell.angle_beta   90.00
_cell.angle_gamma   90.00
#
_symmetry.space_group_name_H-M   'P 1'
#
loop_
_entity.id
_entity.type
_entity.pdbx_description
1 polymer ?
#
loop_
_entity_poly.entity_id
_entity_poly.type
_entity_poly.pdbx_seq_one_letter_code
_entity_poly.pdbx_strand_id
1 'polypeptide(L)'
;TTLSTLEIDQIVEAPFPQWCKENVHRSHVFNDERQLWLQQIAEGPLNIVQPFSGYKVHGIRFHTRARSARKKTYSCGVLVKGTTSGAVGGDDYYGVLEEVPRVEYPGE
;
A
#
# COMPACT_ATOMS: atom_id res chain seq x y z
N THR A 1 -31.37 -8.85 6.23
CA THR A 1 -30.43 -8.64 5.12
C THR A 1 -29.04 -8.64 5.68
N THR A 2 -28.25 -9.68 5.38
CA THR A 2 -26.83 -9.76 5.78
C THR A 2 -26.00 -8.98 4.77
N LEU A 3 -25.14 -8.08 5.25
CA LEU A 3 -24.17 -7.39 4.41
C LEU A 3 -23.14 -8.40 3.89
N SER A 4 -22.71 -8.21 2.64
CA SER A 4 -21.61 -8.94 2.04
C SER A 4 -20.27 -8.51 2.64
N THR A 5 -19.24 -9.34 2.50
CA THR A 5 -17.88 -9.04 2.96
C THR A 5 -17.35 -7.73 2.37
N LEU A 6 -17.61 -7.47 1.09
CA LEU A 6 -17.18 -6.22 0.42
C LEU A 6 -17.86 -4.98 1.02
N GLU A 7 -19.14 -5.08 1.37
CA GLU A 7 -19.86 -3.98 2.03
C GLU A 7 -19.33 -3.75 3.44
N ILE A 8 -18.96 -4.82 4.16
CA ILE A 8 -18.31 -4.72 5.47
C ILE A 8 -16.95 -4.03 5.34
N ASP A 9 -16.12 -4.44 4.38
CA ASP A 9 -14.81 -3.84 4.14
C ASP A 9 -14.95 -2.35 3.83
N GLN A 10 -15.89 -1.95 2.96
CA GLN A 10 -16.12 -0.53 2.67
C GLN A 10 -16.54 0.28 3.90
N ILE A 11 -17.41 -0.27 4.75
CA ILE A 11 -17.88 0.38 5.98
C ILE A 11 -16.75 0.53 7.00
N VAL A 12 -15.81 -0.40 7.04
CA VAL A 12 -14.66 -0.37 7.96
C VAL A 12 -13.54 0.52 7.42
N GLU A 13 -13.18 0.36 6.16
CA GLU A 13 -12.04 1.04 5.53
C GLU A 13 -12.27 2.55 5.37
N ALA A 14 -13.50 2.98 5.06
CA ALA A 14 -13.78 4.41 4.86
C ALA A 14 -13.53 5.28 6.11
N PRO A 15 -14.02 4.93 7.32
CA PRO A 15 -13.75 5.68 8.54
C PRO A 15 -12.39 5.36 9.18
N PHE A 16 -11.74 4.26 8.79
CA PHE A 16 -10.53 3.77 9.44
C PHE A 16 -9.41 4.82 9.55
N PRO A 17 -9.04 5.59 8.50
CA PRO A 17 -7.95 6.56 8.61
C PRO A 17 -8.20 7.61 9.71
N GLN A 18 -9.42 8.16 9.76
CA GLN A 18 -9.79 9.16 10.76
C GLN A 18 -9.83 8.56 12.16
N TRP A 19 -10.43 7.37 12.30
CA TRP A 19 -10.46 6.65 13.58
C TRP A 19 -9.04 6.32 14.07
N CYS A 20 -8.17 5.84 13.19
CA CYS A 20 -6.80 5.45 13.50
C CYS A 20 -6.01 6.65 14.03
N LYS A 21 -6.05 7.77 13.31
CA LYS A 21 -5.47 9.04 13.75
C LYS A 21 -5.97 9.43 15.13
N GLU A 22 -7.28 9.57 15.32
CA GLU A 22 -7.84 9.95 16.61
C GLU A 22 -7.46 8.99 17.74
N ASN A 23 -7.50 7.69 17.49
CA ASN A 23 -7.22 6.67 18.48
C ASN A 23 -5.74 6.64 18.89
N VAL A 24 -4.81 6.74 17.94
CA VAL A 24 -3.36 6.77 18.20
C VAL A 24 -2.96 8.04 18.96
N HIS A 25 -3.63 9.17 18.71
CA HIS A 25 -3.37 10.39 19.48
C HIS A 25 -3.99 10.36 20.89
N ARG A 26 -5.12 9.67 21.08
CA ARG A 26 -5.77 9.52 22.39
C ARG A 26 -5.17 8.43 23.27
N SER A 27 -4.60 7.38 22.68
CA SER A 27 -4.06 6.22 23.39
C SER A 27 -2.55 6.09 23.22
N HIS A 28 -1.84 5.97 24.34
CA HIS A 28 -0.41 5.73 24.36
C HIS A 28 -0.18 4.22 24.49
N VAL A 29 0.25 3.58 23.40
CA VAL A 29 0.48 2.13 23.34
C VAL A 29 1.92 1.80 23.75
N PHE A 30 2.86 2.71 23.47
CA PHE A 30 4.28 2.57 23.79
C PHE A 30 4.76 3.75 24.60
N ASN A 31 5.61 3.55 25.61
CA ASN A 31 6.17 4.64 26.43
C ASN A 31 7.52 5.16 25.91
N ASP A 32 7.79 4.98 24.61
CA ASP A 32 9.07 5.30 23.97
C ASP A 32 8.85 5.88 22.55
N GLU A 33 9.95 6.06 21.79
CA GLU A 33 9.95 6.65 20.45
C GLU A 33 8.98 5.99 19.45
N ARG A 34 8.60 4.73 19.68
CA ARG A 34 7.65 4.02 18.82
C ARG A 34 6.27 4.67 18.84
N GLN A 35 5.88 5.33 19.93
CA GLN A 35 4.63 6.08 19.94
C GLN A 35 4.70 7.27 18.98
N LEU A 36 5.83 7.98 18.95
CA LEU A 36 6.00 9.12 18.06
C LEU A 36 5.92 8.66 16.60
N TRP A 37 6.58 7.54 16.25
CA TRP A 37 6.48 6.95 14.91
C TRP A 37 5.06 6.52 14.58
N LEU A 38 4.35 5.91 15.52
CA LEU A 38 2.95 5.50 15.33
C LEU A 38 2.05 6.72 15.06
N GLN A 39 2.24 7.82 15.80
CA GLN A 39 1.54 9.08 15.57
C GLN A 39 1.86 9.67 14.20
N GLN A 40 3.13 9.69 13.80
CA GLN A 40 3.55 10.19 12.48
C GLN A 40 2.98 9.35 11.33
N ILE A 41 2.88 8.03 11.48
CA ILE A 41 2.22 7.15 10.51
C ILE A 41 0.72 7.45 10.46
N ALA A 42 0.08 7.67 11.61
CA ALA A 42 -1.35 7.93 11.68
C ALA A 42 -1.76 9.30 11.10
N GLU A 43 -0.83 10.26 11.03
CA GLU A 43 -1.01 11.54 10.32
C GLU A 43 -1.10 11.37 8.79
N GLY A 44 -0.63 10.23 8.28
CA GLY A 44 -0.55 9.96 6.85
C GLY A 44 0.74 10.52 6.21
N PRO A 45 0.95 10.21 4.92
CA PRO A 45 2.12 10.67 4.21
C PRO A 45 2.07 12.18 3.95
N LEU A 46 3.24 12.77 3.77
CA LEU A 46 3.39 14.11 3.20
C LEU A 46 2.71 14.17 1.83
N ASN A 47 2.15 15.34 1.51
CA ASN A 47 1.54 15.63 0.20
C ASN A 47 2.60 15.84 -0.91
N ILE A 48 3.62 14.99 -0.92
CA ILE A 48 4.72 14.99 -1.87
C ILE A 48 4.87 13.56 -2.37
N VAL A 49 4.72 13.37 -3.68
CA VAL A 49 4.89 12.08 -4.33
C VAL A 49 6.06 12.15 -5.29
N GLN A 50 7.04 11.27 -5.08
CA GLN A 50 8.17 11.12 -5.99
C GLN A 50 8.00 9.82 -6.81
N PRO A 51 7.82 9.90 -8.14
CA PRO A 51 7.70 8.70 -8.95
C PRO A 51 9.06 8.06 -9.23
N PHE A 52 9.14 6.73 -9.05
CA PHE A 52 10.27 5.92 -9.46
C PHE A 52 9.97 5.16 -10.74
N SER A 53 11.00 4.99 -11.57
CA SER A 53 10.89 4.26 -12.84
C SER A 53 11.16 2.75 -12.72
N GLY A 54 11.26 2.25 -11.49
CA GLY A 54 11.44 0.84 -11.18
C GLY A 54 11.71 0.58 -9.71
N TYR A 55 11.51 -0.67 -9.28
CA TYR A 55 11.67 -1.12 -7.89
C TYR A 55 12.35 -2.50 -7.85
N LYS A 56 13.07 -2.82 -6.77
CA LYS A 56 13.81 -4.09 -6.64
C LYS A 56 13.14 -4.99 -5.61
N VAL A 57 12.73 -6.19 -6.03
CA VAL A 57 12.12 -7.22 -5.18
C VAL A 57 12.96 -8.49 -5.27
N HIS A 58 13.42 -9.01 -4.14
CA HIS A 58 14.23 -10.24 -4.07
C HIS A 58 15.40 -10.32 -5.06
N GLY A 59 16.16 -9.22 -5.24
CA GLY A 59 17.28 -9.21 -6.18
C GLY A 59 16.91 -8.81 -7.61
N ILE A 60 15.64 -8.93 -8.00
CA ILE A 60 15.15 -8.67 -9.35
C ILE A 60 14.63 -7.24 -9.43
N ARG A 61 15.08 -6.50 -10.45
CA ARG A 61 14.64 -5.12 -10.69
C ARG A 61 13.51 -5.08 -11.69
N PHE A 62 12.34 -4.68 -11.23
CA PHE A 62 11.19 -4.36 -12.04
C PHE A 62 11.27 -2.90 -12.51
N HIS A 63 10.78 -2.64 -13.70
CA HIS A 63 10.79 -1.35 -14.36
C HIS A 63 9.38 -0.97 -14.74
N THR A 64 9.07 0.32 -14.70
CA THR A 64 7.81 0.80 -15.27
C THR A 64 7.75 0.44 -16.75
N ARG A 65 6.54 0.25 -17.31
CA ARG A 65 6.33 -0.06 -18.73
C ARG A 65 7.10 0.90 -19.64
N ALA A 66 7.02 2.19 -19.34
CA ALA A 66 7.72 3.25 -20.07
C ALA A 66 9.26 3.06 -20.06
N ARG A 67 9.83 2.64 -18.93
CA ARG A 67 11.28 2.38 -18.82
C ARG A 67 11.68 1.05 -19.48
N SER A 68 10.83 0.03 -19.36
CA SER A 68 11.03 -1.30 -19.95
C SER A 68 11.02 -1.27 -21.47
N ALA A 69 10.24 -0.38 -22.08
CA ALA A 69 10.10 -0.27 -23.52
C ALA A 69 11.43 -0.04 -24.27
N ARG A 70 12.46 0.47 -23.57
CA ARG A 70 13.80 0.73 -24.12
C ARG A 70 14.84 -0.33 -23.74
N LYS A 71 14.41 -1.48 -23.20
CA LYS A 71 15.29 -2.53 -22.66
C LYS A 71 15.08 -3.86 -23.37
N LYS A 72 16.11 -4.71 -23.32
CA LYS A 72 16.08 -6.07 -23.88
C LYS A 72 15.08 -6.97 -23.16
N THR A 73 14.85 -6.74 -21.87
CA THR A 73 13.92 -7.50 -21.03
C THR A 73 12.82 -6.59 -20.50
N TYR A 74 11.57 -6.98 -20.74
CA TYR A 74 10.37 -6.29 -20.24
C TYR A 74 10.03 -6.76 -18.83
N SER A 75 10.84 -6.35 -17.85
CA SER A 75 10.59 -6.65 -16.43
C SER A 75 9.56 -5.70 -15.83
N CYS A 76 8.37 -5.63 -16.44
CA CYS A 76 7.25 -4.79 -15.97
C CYS A 76 6.00 -5.58 -15.61
N GLY A 77 5.96 -6.91 -15.76
CA GLY A 77 4.83 -7.71 -15.33
C GLY A 77 4.75 -7.82 -13.80
N VAL A 78 3.54 -7.73 -13.25
CA VAL A 78 3.25 -7.90 -11.81
C VAL A 78 2.11 -8.90 -11.59
N LEU A 79 2.15 -9.58 -10.45
CA LEU A 79 1.12 -10.50 -9.97
C LEU A 79 0.68 -10.02 -8.59
N VAL A 80 -0.62 -9.74 -8.44
CA VAL A 80 -1.25 -9.48 -7.15
C VAL A 80 -2.10 -10.69 -6.82
N LYS A 81 -1.76 -11.37 -5.72
CA LYS A 81 -2.54 -12.51 -5.26
C LYS A 81 -3.85 -12.03 -4.64
N GLY A 82 -4.95 -12.66 -5.01
CA GLY A 82 -6.25 -12.37 -4.41
C GLY A 82 -6.24 -12.70 -2.91
N THR A 83 -6.93 -11.89 -2.11
CA THR A 83 -7.01 -12.03 -0.64
C THR A 83 -8.35 -12.57 -0.15
N THR A 84 -9.29 -12.89 -1.04
CA THR A 84 -10.63 -13.35 -0.68
C THR A 84 -10.57 -14.70 0.07
N SER A 85 -10.72 -14.65 1.38
CA SER A 85 -10.83 -15.84 2.23
C SER A 85 -12.13 -16.58 1.91
N GLY A 86 -12.06 -17.57 1.02
CA GLY A 86 -13.18 -18.41 0.63
C GLY A 86 -13.30 -18.70 -0.86
N ALA A 87 -12.58 -17.95 -1.72
CA ALA A 87 -12.55 -18.23 -3.15
C ALA A 87 -11.48 -19.30 -3.46
N VAL A 88 -11.94 -20.51 -3.80
CA VAL A 88 -11.06 -21.57 -4.32
C VAL A 88 -10.63 -21.19 -5.73
N GLY A 89 -9.49 -20.51 -5.84
CA GLY A 89 -8.75 -20.28 -7.09
C GLY A 89 -9.45 -19.38 -8.11
N GLY A 90 -8.98 -18.14 -8.26
CA GLY A 90 -9.45 -17.29 -9.37
C GLY A 90 -9.13 -15.80 -9.29
N ASP A 91 -8.79 -15.27 -8.11
CA ASP A 91 -8.72 -13.82 -7.90
C ASP A 91 -7.31 -13.23 -8.07
N ASP A 92 -6.39 -13.96 -8.71
CA ASP A 92 -5.05 -13.47 -9.02
C ASP A 92 -5.12 -12.46 -10.17
N TYR A 93 -4.64 -11.24 -9.91
CA TYR A 93 -4.56 -10.19 -10.90
C TYR A 93 -3.17 -10.13 -11.53
N TYR A 94 -3.11 -10.23 -12.86
CA TYR A 94 -1.91 -10.03 -13.64
C TYR A 94 -1.95 -8.66 -14.30
N GLY A 95 -0.92 -7.85 -14.03
CA GLY A 95 -0.87 -6.47 -14.48
C GLY A 95 0.50 -6.05 -15.00
N VAL A 96 0.58 -4.78 -15.35
CA VAL A 96 1.83 -4.13 -15.75
C VAL A 96 2.14 -2.99 -14.79
N LEU A 97 3.40 -2.90 -14.37
CA LEU A 97 3.92 -1.82 -13.55
C LEU A 97 3.94 -0.52 -14.37
N GLU A 98 3.02 0.38 -14.11
CA GLU A 98 2.98 1.70 -14.76
C GLU A 98 3.76 2.75 -13.97
N GLU A 99 3.58 2.77 -12.64
CA GLU A 99 4.19 3.75 -11.75
C GLU A 99 4.60 3.12 -10.41
N VAL A 100 5.56 3.76 -9.75
CA VAL A 100 5.98 3.44 -8.38
C VAL A 100 6.03 4.75 -7.61
N PRO A 101 4.94 5.18 -6.96
CA PRO A 101 4.97 6.37 -6.12
C PRO A 101 5.75 6.08 -4.84
N ARG A 102 6.72 6.94 -4.50
CA ARG A 102 7.28 7.01 -3.16
C ARG A 102 6.59 8.14 -2.41
N VAL A 103 6.09 7.79 -1.24
CA VAL A 103 5.57 8.72 -0.25
C VAL A 103 6.54 8.81 0.91
N GLU A 104 6.56 9.95 1.58
CA GLU A 104 7.38 10.20 2.76
C GLU A 104 6.47 10.50 3.94
N TYR A 105 6.87 10.12 5.15
CA TYR A 105 6.15 10.45 6.37
C TYR A 105 6.92 11.51 7.18
N PRO A 106 6.26 12.36 7.99
CA PRO A 106 6.90 13.45 8.75
C PRO A 106 7.90 13.04 9.85
N GLY A 107 8.35 11.79 9.87
CA GLY A 107 9.23 11.21 10.89
C GLY A 107 10.42 10.40 10.38
N GLU A 108 10.55 10.26 9.07
CA GLU A 108 11.73 9.71 8.39
C GLU A 108 12.60 10.81 7.76
#